data_AF-A5UWH9-F1
#
_entry.id   AF-A5UWH9-F1
#
_cell.length_a   1.000
_cell.length_b   1.000
_cell.length_c   1.000
_cell.angle_alpha   90.00
_cell.angle_beta   90.00
_cell.angle_gamma   90.00
#
_symmetry.space_group_name_H-M   'P 1'
#
loop_
_entity.id
_entity.type
_entity.pdbx_description
1 polymer ?
#
loop_
_entity_poly.entity_id
_entity_poly.type
_entity_poly.pdbx_seq_one_letter_code
_entity_poly.pdbx_strand_id
1 'polypeptide(L)'
;MSEAPPTGQGYCPYLGLKQNRAIRFSSPTPEHRCYVGGEPVEIPVDQSTFCLSRNHVQCPLYMGLTIPSTPATISPAGAATVAPGGLRGWLGTLSPRDRAIYALMLGMLAIIILVYAVAGWQALTGGGLMPSTVVASPTSGGAVGALETATATEGASPQPTPSATATAVPPTPTPLPTSTPSPQPSPTPTPEPVILVPTALPTQPTGGATIVPSPTLQPTQLPVTPGVTATVQPTQPTATPTATIMPPTAVPTTPPSPPPPTAPPATPRPPAPTVRNERLWLYFGDATGTLFVPTQRLVPVEDRKVATAAINALIEGPRNGLERLVDPQARLLGITISNGLATVNFDRPPHLNGDPRGLHSIVLTLTHFETINRVQFQVNGANIGINGSGPIARPVVNPLNPDNLPVDYAATEFLPTYYLANDGYHTIRIIRMVPKTRQVAEGTVRALIEGPGIYEYAVQRTIPPTTELRSIGINRGVVRVDFSAQFAEAADRAAAVRTLVESLTTLPGVTGVQIFVEGRSLAEWWGEPYGKVFPKPLINPEG
;
A
#
# COMPACT_ATOMS: atom_id res chain seq x y z
N MET A 1 31.52 -6.80 2.21
CA MET A 1 30.87 -8.11 2.45
C MET A 1 29.82 -7.86 3.52
N SER A 2 28.56 -7.66 3.13
CA SER A 2 27.46 -7.40 4.06
C SER A 2 26.67 -8.68 4.22
N GLU A 3 26.74 -9.24 5.42
CA GLU A 3 26.03 -10.45 5.83
C GLU A 3 24.52 -10.24 5.70
N ALA A 4 23.85 -11.19 5.03
CA ALA A 4 22.40 -11.17 4.89
C ALA A 4 21.74 -11.41 6.27
N PRO A 5 20.73 -10.62 6.67
CA PRO A 5 20.10 -10.81 7.96
C PRO A 5 19.25 -12.10 7.95
N PRO A 6 19.27 -12.90 9.03
CA PRO A 6 18.50 -14.14 9.12
C PRO A 6 16.99 -13.85 9.14
N THR A 7 16.25 -14.57 8.31
CA THR A 7 14.78 -14.55 8.23
C THR A 7 14.18 -15.25 9.45
N GLY A 8 13.37 -14.53 10.23
CA GLY A 8 12.55 -15.14 11.29
C GLY A 8 12.44 -14.37 12.62
N GLN A 9 13.08 -13.21 12.76
CA GLN A 9 13.03 -12.47 14.01
C GLN A 9 11.84 -11.50 14.03
N GLY A 10 10.99 -11.61 15.06
CA GLY A 10 9.78 -10.80 15.23
C GLY A 10 10.04 -9.32 15.59
N TYR A 11 11.21 -8.79 15.25
CA TYR A 11 11.73 -7.47 15.58
C TYR A 11 12.79 -7.07 14.54
N CYS A 12 13.21 -5.80 14.56
CA CYS A 12 14.12 -5.22 13.58
C CYS A 12 15.53 -5.82 13.67
N PRO A 13 16.11 -6.32 12.56
CA PRO A 13 17.48 -6.84 12.53
C PRO A 13 18.54 -5.74 12.71
N TYR A 14 18.18 -4.47 12.52
CA TYR A 14 19.07 -3.32 12.70
C TYR A 14 18.94 -2.64 14.07
N LEU A 15 18.20 -3.23 15.01
CA LEU A 15 18.10 -2.75 16.39
C LEU A 15 19.20 -3.35 17.27
N GLY A 16 20.03 -2.50 17.87
CA GLY A 16 21.03 -2.88 18.87
C GLY A 16 21.15 -1.86 20.00
N LEU A 17 22.04 -2.06 20.98
CA LEU A 17 22.33 -1.07 22.04
C LEU A 17 23.52 -0.19 21.66
N LYS A 18 23.52 1.06 22.15
CA LYS A 18 24.60 2.04 21.94
C LYS A 18 26.01 1.47 22.20
N GLN A 19 26.16 0.65 23.24
CA GLN A 19 27.46 0.07 23.62
C GLN A 19 27.80 -1.23 22.87
N ASN A 20 26.80 -1.93 22.31
CA ASN A 20 27.01 -3.18 21.60
C ASN A 20 25.84 -3.47 20.66
N ARG A 21 26.13 -3.45 19.36
CA ARG A 21 25.16 -3.69 18.27
C ARG A 21 24.55 -5.08 18.29
N ALA A 22 25.26 -6.08 18.81
CA ALA A 22 24.81 -7.47 18.78
C ALA A 22 23.72 -7.80 19.81
N ILE A 23 23.51 -6.91 20.79
CA ILE A 23 22.55 -7.10 21.87
C ILE A 23 21.47 -6.02 21.84
N ARG A 24 20.30 -6.34 22.39
CA ARG A 24 19.12 -5.48 22.52
C ARG A 24 18.32 -5.90 23.74
N PHE A 25 17.49 -5.01 24.25
CA PHE A 25 16.50 -5.35 25.26
C PHE A 25 15.16 -5.70 24.62
N SER A 26 14.34 -6.50 25.30
CA SER A 26 12.99 -6.89 24.85
C SER A 26 11.93 -5.80 25.09
N SER A 27 12.31 -4.68 25.70
CA SER A 27 11.44 -3.53 25.98
C SER A 27 12.05 -2.23 25.44
N PRO A 28 11.23 -1.21 25.12
CA PRO A 28 11.72 0.09 24.66
C PRO A 28 12.70 0.72 25.65
N THR A 29 13.82 1.23 25.15
CA THR A 29 14.83 1.89 25.98
C THR A 29 15.51 3.03 25.22
N PRO A 30 15.91 4.12 25.88
CA PRO A 30 16.76 5.15 25.29
C PRO A 30 18.13 4.63 24.83
N GLU A 31 18.56 3.44 25.30
CA GLU A 31 19.84 2.84 24.91
C GLU A 31 19.81 2.17 23.53
N HIS A 32 18.63 1.90 22.99
CA HIS A 32 18.51 1.33 21.64
C HIS A 32 19.02 2.32 20.58
N ARG A 33 19.75 1.79 19.59
CA ARG A 33 20.22 2.51 18.42
C ARG A 33 19.81 1.75 17.16
N CYS A 34 19.45 2.51 16.14
CA CYS A 34 19.21 1.99 14.80
C CYS A 34 20.53 1.96 14.04
N TYR A 35 20.89 0.80 13.51
CA TYR A 35 22.11 0.55 12.73
C TYR A 35 21.82 0.34 11.23
N VAL A 36 20.66 0.78 10.74
CA VAL A 36 20.26 0.61 9.33
C VAL A 36 21.22 1.31 8.37
N GLY A 37 21.83 2.42 8.81
CA GLY A 37 22.86 3.18 8.08
C GLY A 37 24.30 2.78 8.41
N GLY A 38 24.52 1.71 9.17
CA GLY A 38 25.84 1.29 9.65
C GLY A 38 26.28 1.96 10.95
N GLU A 39 26.00 3.25 11.12
CA GLU A 39 26.29 4.02 12.35
C GLU A 39 25.12 3.99 13.35
N PRO A 40 25.38 4.10 14.67
CA PRO A 40 24.34 4.12 15.70
C PRO A 40 23.56 5.44 15.70
N VAL A 41 22.30 5.41 15.25
CA VAL A 41 21.40 6.58 15.27
C VAL A 41 20.35 6.42 16.35
N GLU A 42 19.95 7.51 16.99
CA GLU A 42 18.79 7.53 17.89
C GLU A 42 17.51 7.16 17.13
N ILE A 43 16.53 6.61 17.85
CA ILE A 43 15.29 6.10 17.27
C ILE A 43 14.16 7.07 17.60
N PRO A 44 13.85 8.05 16.73
CA PRO A 44 12.77 9.02 16.91
C PRO A 44 11.39 8.45 16.51
N VAL A 45 11.22 7.13 16.61
CA VAL A 45 9.98 6.41 16.31
C VAL A 45 9.65 5.47 17.46
N ASP A 46 8.39 5.11 17.62
CA ASP A 46 7.99 4.20 18.69
C ASP A 46 8.62 2.81 18.54
N GLN A 47 9.56 2.50 19.44
CA GLN A 47 10.33 1.27 19.41
C GLN A 47 9.45 0.03 19.61
N SER A 48 8.36 0.13 20.38
CA SER A 48 7.47 -1.01 20.64
C SER A 48 6.67 -1.37 19.40
N THR A 49 6.12 -0.36 18.73
CA THR A 49 5.35 -0.52 17.50
C THR A 49 6.21 -0.98 16.34
N PHE A 50 7.45 -0.48 16.22
CA PHE A 50 8.30 -0.75 15.06
C PHE A 50 9.46 -1.69 15.38
N CYS A 51 10.42 -1.22 16.18
CA CYS A 51 11.72 -1.87 16.33
C CYS A 51 11.64 -3.24 17.00
N LEU A 52 10.72 -3.43 17.94
CA LEU A 52 10.53 -4.66 18.73
C LEU A 52 9.37 -5.52 18.22
N SER A 53 8.85 -5.23 17.01
CA SER A 53 7.73 -5.96 16.41
C SER A 53 8.00 -6.39 14.96
N ARG A 54 7.09 -7.18 14.40
CA ARG A 54 7.10 -7.56 12.98
C ARG A 54 6.87 -6.38 12.04
N ASN A 55 6.36 -5.25 12.56
CA ASN A 55 6.13 -4.04 11.77
C ASN A 55 7.42 -3.23 11.55
N HIS A 56 8.59 -3.71 11.96
CA HIS A 56 9.86 -3.05 11.66
C HIS A 56 10.06 -2.82 10.14
N VAL A 57 9.47 -3.66 9.29
CA VAL A 57 9.50 -3.46 7.82
C VAL A 57 8.73 -2.22 7.34
N GLN A 58 7.86 -1.67 8.18
CA GLN A 58 7.14 -0.40 7.97
C GLN A 58 7.75 0.77 8.77
N CYS A 59 8.86 0.54 9.48
CA CYS A 59 9.55 1.59 10.22
C CYS A 59 10.14 2.61 9.22
N PRO A 60 9.90 3.92 9.39
CA PRO A 60 10.45 4.94 8.50
C PRO A 60 11.97 4.84 8.32
N LEU A 61 12.71 4.61 9.42
CA LEU A 61 14.16 4.43 9.36
C LEU A 61 14.57 3.14 8.63
N TYR A 62 13.82 2.04 8.80
CA TYR A 62 14.08 0.78 8.12
C TYR A 62 13.82 0.88 6.61
N MET A 63 12.82 1.68 6.23
CA MET A 63 12.47 1.97 4.84
C MET A 63 13.40 3.00 4.18
N GLY A 64 14.44 3.47 4.88
CA GLY A 64 15.38 4.48 4.36
C GLY A 64 14.78 5.89 4.26
N LEU A 65 13.63 6.14 4.90
CA LEU A 65 13.09 7.48 5.08
C LEU A 65 13.93 8.17 6.16
N THR A 66 14.87 9.01 5.74
CA THR A 66 15.61 9.86 6.67
C THR A 66 14.62 10.87 7.26
N ILE A 67 14.34 10.71 8.55
CA ILE A 67 13.88 11.85 9.35
C ILE A 67 15.08 12.80 9.38
N PRO A 68 14.92 14.11 9.17
CA PRO A 68 16.04 15.03 9.31
C PRO A 68 16.69 14.77 10.67
N SER A 69 17.91 14.25 10.64
CA SER A 69 18.86 14.52 11.71
C SER A 69 18.94 16.03 11.72
N THR A 70 18.26 16.66 12.67
CA THR A 70 18.58 18.02 13.07
C THR A 70 20.10 18.00 13.23
N PRO A 71 20.90 18.70 12.38
CA PRO A 71 22.27 18.92 12.76
C PRO A 71 22.17 19.57 14.13
N ALA A 72 22.86 18.99 15.11
CA ALA A 72 23.03 19.61 16.40
C ALA A 72 23.51 21.04 16.12
N THR A 73 22.57 21.98 16.18
CA THR A 73 22.88 23.38 16.09
C THR A 73 23.56 23.62 17.41
N ILE A 74 24.88 23.78 17.38
CA ILE A 74 25.62 24.36 18.48
C ILE A 74 25.04 25.77 18.63
N SER A 75 24.00 25.91 19.45
CA SER A 75 23.63 27.20 20.00
C SER A 75 24.72 27.56 21.01
N PRO A 76 25.31 28.75 20.93
CA PRO A 76 26.27 29.19 21.92
C PRO A 76 25.54 29.36 23.26
N ALA A 77 26.24 28.92 24.30
CA ALA A 77 25.92 29.07 25.72
C ALA A 77 24.83 30.12 26.05
N GLY A 78 23.62 29.65 26.30
CA GLY A 78 22.60 30.34 27.06
C GLY A 78 22.40 29.58 28.37
N ALA A 79 22.88 30.18 29.47
CA ALA A 79 22.98 29.56 30.79
C ALA A 79 21.67 28.89 31.26
N ALA A 80 21.70 27.56 31.38
CA ALA A 80 20.75 26.84 32.20
C ALA A 80 21.22 26.94 33.66
N THR A 81 20.51 27.73 34.44
CA THR A 81 20.58 27.72 35.90
C THR A 81 20.31 26.32 36.42
N VAL A 82 21.30 25.75 37.11
CA VAL A 82 21.20 24.51 37.87
C VAL A 82 20.18 24.70 38.99
N ALA A 83 19.05 23.99 38.94
CA ALA A 83 18.20 23.81 40.12
C ALA A 83 18.73 22.63 40.96
N PRO A 84 18.98 22.79 42.27
CA PRO A 84 19.57 21.74 43.08
C PRO A 84 18.46 20.80 43.58
N GLY A 85 18.45 19.57 43.09
CA GLY A 85 17.51 18.56 43.58
C GLY A 85 18.06 17.17 43.34
N GLY A 86 18.81 16.64 44.31
CA GLY A 86 19.27 15.25 44.30
C GLY A 86 18.12 14.23 44.31
N LEU A 87 18.42 12.94 44.51
CA LEU A 87 17.48 11.80 44.46
C LEU A 87 16.08 12.05 45.07
N ARG A 88 15.96 12.89 46.11
CA ARG A 88 14.68 13.29 46.70
C ARG A 88 13.78 14.14 45.78
N GLY A 89 14.34 15.01 44.95
CA GLY A 89 13.60 15.84 43.99
C GLY A 89 13.05 15.01 42.82
N TRP A 90 13.83 14.04 42.36
CA TRP A 90 13.41 13.10 41.31
C TRP A 90 12.30 12.15 41.78
N LEU A 91 12.30 11.69 43.04
CA LEU A 91 11.17 10.90 43.57
C LEU A 91 9.87 11.70 43.71
N GLY A 92 9.96 13.04 43.82
CA GLY A 92 8.80 13.93 43.93
C GLY A 92 8.07 14.16 42.62
N THR A 93 8.73 13.94 41.47
CA THR A 93 8.14 14.12 40.13
C THR A 93 7.43 12.86 39.59
N LEU A 94 7.48 11.75 40.34
CA LEU A 94 6.86 10.46 39.96
C LEU A 94 5.41 10.36 40.44
N SER A 95 4.56 9.69 39.63
CA SER A 95 3.15 9.47 39.96
C SER A 95 2.98 8.60 41.23
N PRO A 96 1.86 8.70 41.97
CA PRO A 96 1.64 7.92 43.19
C PRO A 96 1.72 6.40 42.97
N ARG A 97 1.35 5.92 41.76
CA ARG A 97 1.45 4.51 41.38
C ARG A 97 2.90 4.09 41.18
N ASP A 98 3.71 4.91 40.51
CA ASP A 98 5.11 4.59 40.27
C ASP A 98 5.93 4.61 41.57
N ARG A 99 5.62 5.54 42.48
CA ARG A 99 6.24 5.56 43.82
C ARG A 99 5.96 4.29 44.61
N ALA A 100 4.76 3.72 44.49
CA ALA A 100 4.42 2.44 45.11
C ALA A 100 5.18 1.27 44.49
N ILE A 101 5.33 1.24 43.17
CA ILE A 101 6.08 0.20 42.45
C ILE A 101 7.57 0.23 42.85
N TYR A 102 8.19 1.41 42.88
CA TYR A 102 9.60 1.54 43.29
C TYR A 102 9.82 1.21 44.77
N ALA A 103 8.88 1.57 45.65
CA ALA A 103 8.95 1.18 47.06
C ALA A 103 8.86 -0.34 47.24
N LEU A 104 8.01 -1.02 46.46
CA LEU A 104 7.86 -2.47 46.48
C LEU A 104 9.13 -3.16 45.95
N MET A 105 9.71 -2.65 44.85
CA MET A 105 10.98 -3.17 44.31
C MET A 105 12.14 -3.01 45.30
N LEU A 106 12.27 -1.85 45.95
CA LEU A 106 13.31 -1.64 46.96
C LEU A 106 13.09 -2.50 48.21
N GLY A 107 11.84 -2.71 48.62
CA GLY A 107 11.49 -3.63 49.70
C GLY A 107 11.89 -5.08 49.37
N MET A 108 11.57 -5.55 48.17
CA MET A 108 11.96 -6.87 47.69
C MET A 108 13.48 -7.03 47.61
N LEU A 109 14.20 -6.01 47.12
CA LEU A 109 15.66 -6.02 47.09
C LEU A 109 16.26 -6.10 48.50
N ALA A 110 15.73 -5.35 49.46
CA ALA A 110 16.17 -5.39 50.85
C ALA A 110 15.93 -6.76 51.49
N ILE A 111 14.79 -7.41 51.19
CA ILE A 111 14.49 -8.78 51.64
C ILE A 111 15.50 -9.78 51.06
N ILE A 112 15.80 -9.69 49.76
CA ILE A 112 16.80 -10.56 49.12
C ILE A 112 18.17 -10.39 49.78
N ILE A 113 18.60 -9.15 49.98
CA ILE A 113 19.89 -8.85 50.64
C ILE A 113 19.89 -9.40 52.07
N LEU A 114 18.79 -9.25 52.83
CA LEU A 114 18.65 -9.79 54.17
C LEU A 114 18.76 -11.32 54.17
N VAL A 115 18.09 -12.02 53.25
CA VAL A 115 18.16 -13.48 53.12
C VAL A 115 19.59 -13.93 52.85
N TYR A 116 20.30 -13.26 51.94
CA TYR A 116 21.70 -13.60 51.66
C TYR A 116 22.64 -13.24 52.81
N ALA A 117 22.39 -12.15 53.53
CA ALA A 117 23.16 -11.78 54.71
C ALA A 117 22.97 -12.79 55.84
N VAL A 118 21.73 -13.26 56.06
CA VAL A 118 21.40 -14.29 57.08
C VAL A 118 21.96 -15.64 56.68
N ALA A 119 21.80 -16.07 55.42
CA ALA A 119 22.38 -17.32 54.92
C ALA A 119 23.91 -17.29 54.96
N GLY A 120 24.53 -16.17 54.59
CA GLY A 120 25.97 -15.96 54.70
C GLY A 120 26.46 -15.96 56.14
N TRP A 121 25.72 -15.32 57.05
CA TRP A 121 26.03 -15.34 58.49
C TRP A 121 25.90 -16.75 59.08
N GLN A 122 24.82 -17.48 58.76
CA GLN A 122 24.63 -18.87 59.19
C GLN A 122 25.73 -19.80 58.68
N ALA A 123 26.23 -19.57 57.46
CA ALA A 123 27.37 -20.30 56.90
C ALA A 123 28.70 -19.96 57.59
N LEU A 124 28.87 -18.72 58.07
CA LEU A 124 30.09 -18.26 58.73
C LEU A 124 30.14 -18.55 60.23
N THR A 125 29.00 -18.63 60.93
CA THR A 125 28.95 -18.85 62.39
C THR A 125 28.70 -20.28 62.83
N GLY A 126 28.71 -21.26 61.91
CA GLY A 126 28.86 -22.69 62.19
C GLY A 126 28.12 -23.24 63.42
N GLY A 127 26.82 -23.54 63.27
CA GLY A 127 26.04 -24.30 64.24
C GLY A 127 25.01 -25.16 63.53
N GLY A 128 25.37 -26.41 63.23
CA GLY A 128 24.52 -27.36 62.51
C GLY A 128 23.41 -27.98 63.35
N LEU A 129 22.31 -28.35 62.68
CA LEU A 129 21.25 -29.32 63.03
C LEU A 129 20.44 -29.49 61.72
N MET A 130 20.51 -30.53 60.88
CA MET A 130 20.23 -31.97 61.01
C MET A 130 20.37 -32.62 59.58
N PRO A 131 20.06 -33.91 59.36
CA PRO A 131 20.90 -35.08 59.57
C PRO A 131 21.27 -35.80 58.25
N SER A 132 22.28 -36.65 58.34
CA SER A 132 22.82 -37.48 57.27
C SER A 132 21.84 -38.55 56.78
N THR A 133 21.70 -38.70 55.46
CA THR A 133 21.48 -40.02 54.83
C THR A 133 22.49 -40.23 53.72
N VAL A 134 23.27 -41.28 53.91
CA VAL A 134 24.42 -41.74 53.13
C VAL A 134 23.95 -42.35 51.81
N VAL A 135 24.56 -41.98 50.68
CA VAL A 135 24.64 -42.87 49.51
C VAL A 135 26.05 -42.78 48.93
N ALA A 136 26.66 -43.95 48.84
CA ALA A 136 28.05 -44.19 48.49
C ALA A 136 28.28 -44.14 46.96
N SER A 137 29.46 -43.64 46.58
CA SER A 137 30.16 -43.97 45.34
C SER A 137 30.62 -45.45 45.38
N PRO A 138 31.02 -46.10 44.26
CA PRO A 138 32.34 -45.82 43.71
C PRO A 138 32.54 -46.04 42.19
N THR A 139 33.69 -45.53 41.78
CA THR A 139 34.44 -45.64 40.53
C THR A 139 35.08 -47.03 40.33
N SER A 140 35.60 -47.23 39.11
CA SER A 140 36.76 -48.06 38.69
C SER A 140 36.61 -49.58 38.54
N GLY A 141 36.64 -50.04 37.28
CA GLY A 141 37.87 -50.51 36.62
C GLY A 141 38.48 -51.86 37.05
N GLY A 142 38.56 -52.79 36.09
CA GLY A 142 39.74 -53.67 35.93
C GLY A 142 39.59 -55.16 36.24
N ALA A 143 39.27 -55.93 35.19
CA ALA A 143 39.73 -57.27 34.79
C ALA A 143 40.16 -58.34 35.83
N VAL A 144 39.65 -59.58 35.67
CA VAL A 144 40.41 -60.84 35.42
C VAL A 144 39.45 -62.03 35.22
N GLY A 145 39.87 -63.01 34.40
CA GLY A 145 39.61 -64.43 34.65
C GLY A 145 38.54 -65.14 33.79
N ALA A 146 39.00 -66.05 32.94
CA ALA A 146 38.26 -66.88 31.99
C ALA A 146 37.67 -68.17 32.61
N LEU A 147 36.72 -68.82 31.91
CA LEU A 147 36.80 -70.26 31.53
C LEU A 147 35.66 -70.68 30.55
N GLU A 148 36.09 -71.33 29.45
CA GLU A 148 35.55 -72.53 28.78
C GLU A 148 34.16 -72.61 28.08
N THR A 149 34.24 -72.75 26.74
CA THR A 149 33.85 -73.92 25.89
C THR A 149 32.39 -74.18 25.49
N ALA A 150 32.12 -74.05 24.16
CA ALA A 150 31.66 -75.10 23.20
C ALA A 150 31.04 -74.42 21.95
N THR A 151 31.65 -74.46 20.74
CA THR A 151 31.57 -75.49 19.67
C THR A 151 30.58 -75.14 18.52
N ALA A 152 31.15 -74.74 17.36
CA ALA A 152 30.93 -75.24 15.96
C ALA A 152 29.50 -75.22 15.31
N THR A 153 29.20 -75.07 14.00
CA THR A 153 29.91 -75.12 12.70
C THR A 153 28.98 -74.58 11.57
N GLU A 154 29.58 -74.12 10.45
CA GLU A 154 29.14 -74.08 9.03
C GLU A 154 27.97 -73.23 8.49
N GLY A 155 28.21 -72.63 7.31
CA GLY A 155 27.17 -72.18 6.39
C GLY A 155 27.54 -71.18 5.29
N ALA A 156 28.50 -71.52 4.42
CA ALA A 156 28.68 -71.15 2.99
C ALA A 156 28.38 -69.72 2.41
N SER A 157 29.40 -69.24 1.67
CA SER A 157 29.50 -68.15 0.64
C SER A 157 28.60 -68.41 -0.62
N PRO A 158 28.56 -67.61 -1.75
CA PRO A 158 29.41 -66.45 -2.14
C PRO A 158 28.78 -65.27 -2.97
N GLN A 159 29.54 -64.14 -3.05
CA GLN A 159 29.81 -63.14 -4.14
C GLN A 159 28.78 -62.71 -5.24
N PRO A 160 29.01 -61.63 -6.05
CA PRO A 160 30.10 -60.64 -6.07
C PRO A 160 29.73 -59.13 -6.26
N THR A 161 30.65 -58.27 -5.78
CA THR A 161 31.42 -57.12 -6.39
C THR A 161 31.07 -56.60 -7.81
N PRO A 162 31.50 -55.38 -8.29
CA PRO A 162 32.46 -54.42 -7.67
C PRO A 162 32.30 -52.88 -7.89
N SER A 163 33.18 -52.14 -7.17
CA SER A 163 33.97 -50.96 -7.58
C SER A 163 33.38 -49.53 -7.64
N ALA A 164 33.63 -48.74 -6.58
CA ALA A 164 34.73 -47.75 -6.42
C ALA A 164 35.45 -47.24 -7.72
N THR A 165 35.92 -46.00 -7.95
CA THR A 165 36.56 -44.98 -7.08
C THR A 165 36.81 -43.69 -7.91
N ALA A 166 36.58 -42.54 -7.27
CA ALA A 166 37.25 -41.22 -7.21
C ALA A 166 38.10 -40.56 -8.35
N THR A 167 38.05 -39.20 -8.29
CA THR A 167 39.08 -38.16 -8.63
C THR A 167 39.15 -37.74 -10.12
N ALA A 168 39.28 -36.48 -10.58
CA ALA A 168 39.91 -35.26 -10.05
C ALA A 168 39.44 -33.96 -10.78
N VAL A 169 39.51 -32.82 -10.07
CA VAL A 169 39.95 -31.43 -10.42
C VAL A 169 39.56 -30.75 -11.79
N PRO A 170 39.12 -29.47 -11.79
CA PRO A 170 38.70 -28.71 -12.98
C PRO A 170 39.84 -27.90 -13.65
N PRO A 171 39.71 -27.50 -14.94
CA PRO A 171 40.62 -26.54 -15.56
C PRO A 171 40.18 -25.06 -15.44
N THR A 172 41.18 -24.21 -15.22
CA THR A 172 41.24 -22.74 -15.25
C THR A 172 41.03 -22.16 -16.66
N PRO A 173 40.47 -20.93 -16.82
CA PRO A 173 40.15 -20.33 -18.12
C PRO A 173 41.34 -19.72 -18.88
N THR A 174 41.30 -19.83 -20.21
CA THR A 174 42.22 -19.23 -21.19
C THR A 174 41.77 -17.82 -21.61
N PRO A 175 42.67 -16.81 -21.67
CA PRO A 175 42.36 -15.46 -22.18
C PRO A 175 42.53 -15.36 -23.72
N LEU A 176 41.68 -14.56 -24.38
CA LEU A 176 41.79 -14.24 -25.82
C LEU A 176 41.44 -12.74 -26.06
N PRO A 177 42.03 -12.06 -27.05
CA PRO A 177 42.49 -10.69 -26.91
C PRO A 177 41.59 -9.60 -27.51
N THR A 178 41.88 -8.41 -27.00
CA THR A 178 41.62 -7.05 -27.48
C THR A 178 41.58 -6.85 -29.00
N SER A 179 40.52 -6.19 -29.48
CA SER A 179 40.60 -5.23 -30.59
C SER A 179 39.40 -4.27 -30.57
N THR A 180 39.60 -3.12 -29.93
CA THR A 180 38.74 -1.94 -30.00
C THR A 180 39.26 -1.01 -31.11
N PRO A 181 38.42 -0.52 -32.03
CA PRO A 181 38.69 0.72 -32.73
C PRO A 181 37.89 1.89 -32.11
N SER A 182 38.61 2.91 -31.63
CA SER A 182 38.06 4.24 -31.29
C SER A 182 37.57 4.99 -32.53
N PRO A 183 36.45 5.72 -32.47
CA PRO A 183 36.26 6.91 -33.29
C PRO A 183 36.94 8.12 -32.64
N GLN A 184 37.82 8.74 -33.41
CA GLN A 184 38.54 9.99 -33.15
C GLN A 184 37.57 11.20 -33.12
N PRO A 185 37.82 12.23 -32.29
CA PRO A 185 37.04 13.47 -32.29
C PRO A 185 37.39 14.33 -33.50
N SER A 186 36.41 15.05 -34.06
CA SER A 186 36.69 16.13 -35.01
C SER A 186 35.81 17.36 -34.71
N PRO A 187 36.32 18.59 -34.95
CA PRO A 187 35.86 19.81 -34.29
C PRO A 187 35.10 20.78 -35.22
N THR A 188 34.52 21.81 -34.59
CA THR A 188 34.32 23.20 -35.06
C THR A 188 32.85 23.64 -35.25
N PRO A 189 32.43 24.76 -34.62
CA PRO A 189 31.08 25.32 -34.69
C PRO A 189 30.87 26.19 -35.93
N THR A 190 29.61 26.43 -36.32
CA THR A 190 29.22 27.38 -37.38
C THR A 190 27.93 28.10 -36.96
N PRO A 191 27.76 29.40 -37.29
CA PRO A 191 27.42 30.42 -36.31
C PRO A 191 25.96 30.87 -36.26
N GLU A 192 25.65 31.51 -35.13
CA GLU A 192 24.48 32.36 -34.82
C GLU A 192 24.12 33.34 -35.95
N PRO A 193 22.82 33.52 -36.24
CA PRO A 193 22.33 34.74 -36.87
C PRO A 193 21.87 35.78 -35.83
N VAL A 194 22.42 36.97 -36.04
CA VAL A 194 22.31 38.26 -35.36
C VAL A 194 20.87 38.79 -35.21
N ILE A 195 20.68 39.48 -34.08
CA ILE A 195 19.53 40.28 -33.62
C ILE A 195 19.21 41.43 -34.58
N LEU A 196 17.92 41.66 -34.86
CA LEU A 196 17.41 42.95 -35.34
C LEU A 196 16.37 43.50 -34.35
N VAL A 197 16.71 44.64 -33.74
CA VAL A 197 15.79 45.54 -33.03
C VAL A 197 15.25 46.55 -34.03
N PRO A 198 13.99 47.01 -33.88
CA PRO A 198 13.80 48.46 -33.94
C PRO A 198 12.94 49.04 -32.81
N THR A 199 13.42 50.19 -32.39
CA THR A 199 12.94 51.16 -31.42
C THR A 199 11.64 51.88 -31.85
N ALA A 200 10.92 52.37 -30.83
CA ALA A 200 10.26 53.68 -30.73
C ALA A 200 8.71 53.75 -30.72
N LEU A 201 8.25 54.35 -29.62
CA LEU A 201 6.96 54.97 -29.31
C LEU A 201 6.59 56.08 -30.31
N PRO A 202 5.29 56.45 -30.43
CA PRO A 202 4.90 57.76 -29.89
C PRO A 202 3.52 57.82 -29.21
N THR A 203 3.53 58.54 -28.09
CA THR A 203 2.65 59.65 -27.66
C THR A 203 1.11 59.57 -27.75
N GLN A 204 0.52 59.84 -26.58
CA GLN A 204 -0.86 60.18 -26.22
C GLN A 204 -1.57 61.20 -27.14
N PRO A 205 -2.92 61.24 -27.12
CA PRO A 205 -3.53 62.43 -26.52
C PRO A 205 -4.74 62.18 -25.59
N THR A 206 -4.88 63.18 -24.75
CA THR A 206 -5.90 63.63 -23.79
C THR A 206 -7.37 63.55 -24.22
N GLY A 207 -8.26 63.25 -23.26
CA GLY A 207 -9.48 64.04 -23.04
C GLY A 207 -10.83 63.32 -23.06
N GLY A 208 -11.60 63.47 -21.97
CA GLY A 208 -13.06 63.64 -22.03
C GLY A 208 -13.92 62.45 -21.58
N ALA A 209 -14.47 62.55 -20.37
CA ALA A 209 -15.51 61.67 -19.84
C ALA A 209 -16.87 61.88 -20.53
N THR A 210 -17.63 60.80 -20.79
CA THR A 210 -19.10 60.81 -20.86
C THR A 210 -19.62 59.41 -20.48
N ILE A 211 -20.74 59.40 -19.76
CA ILE A 211 -21.39 58.29 -19.05
C ILE A 211 -22.23 57.42 -20.02
N VAL A 212 -22.67 56.25 -19.52
CA VAL A 212 -23.82 55.38 -19.88
C VAL A 212 -23.56 54.13 -20.77
N PRO A 213 -24.38 53.03 -20.68
CA PRO A 213 -23.99 51.78 -20.04
C PRO A 213 -23.87 50.57 -21.02
N SER A 214 -23.43 49.45 -20.46
CA SER A 214 -23.13 48.14 -21.06
C SER A 214 -24.20 47.54 -21.99
N PRO A 215 -23.80 46.80 -23.06
CA PRO A 215 -24.66 45.82 -23.72
C PRO A 215 -24.38 44.41 -23.17
N THR A 216 -25.41 43.76 -22.64
CA THR A 216 -25.45 42.32 -22.39
C THR A 216 -26.11 41.66 -23.60
N LEU A 217 -25.37 40.85 -24.35
CA LEU A 217 -25.92 40.00 -25.41
C LEU A 217 -26.26 38.62 -24.84
N GLN A 218 -27.53 38.26 -24.99
CA GLN A 218 -28.16 37.00 -24.63
C GLN A 218 -28.19 36.05 -25.86
N PRO A 219 -28.16 34.71 -25.70
CA PRO A 219 -28.23 33.79 -26.81
C PRO A 219 -29.66 33.56 -27.32
N THR A 220 -29.74 33.40 -28.65
CA THR A 220 -30.89 33.15 -29.52
C THR A 220 -31.64 31.85 -29.22
N GLN A 221 -32.98 31.90 -29.16
CA GLN A 221 -33.88 30.76 -29.42
C GLN A 221 -34.96 31.16 -30.45
N LEU A 222 -35.29 30.20 -31.31
CA LEU A 222 -36.19 30.28 -32.47
C LEU A 222 -37.69 30.18 -32.09
N PRO A 223 -38.62 30.51 -33.00
CA PRO A 223 -39.88 31.18 -32.67
C PRO A 223 -41.13 30.29 -32.59
N VAL A 224 -42.12 30.77 -31.86
CA VAL A 224 -43.52 30.31 -31.84
C VAL A 224 -44.41 31.40 -32.45
N THR A 225 -45.35 31.02 -33.31
CA THR A 225 -46.41 31.89 -33.87
C THR A 225 -47.81 31.47 -33.39
N PRO A 226 -48.83 32.37 -33.48
CA PRO A 226 -49.83 32.53 -32.42
C PRO A 226 -51.31 32.43 -32.83
N GLY A 227 -52.20 32.44 -31.83
CA GLY A 227 -53.64 32.81 -31.88
C GLY A 227 -54.60 31.65 -32.25
N VAL A 228 -55.84 31.52 -31.76
CA VAL A 228 -56.89 32.52 -31.48
C VAL A 228 -58.04 31.87 -30.65
N THR A 229 -58.52 32.61 -29.64
CA THR A 229 -59.89 32.82 -29.11
C THR A 229 -60.89 31.69 -28.74
N ALA A 230 -61.56 31.94 -27.62
CA ALA A 230 -62.61 31.18 -26.93
C ALA A 230 -64.03 31.22 -27.56
N THR A 231 -64.89 30.25 -27.22
CA THR A 231 -66.37 30.41 -27.11
C THR A 231 -66.97 29.30 -26.21
N VAL A 232 -68.13 29.58 -25.60
CA VAL A 232 -68.76 28.95 -24.41
C VAL A 232 -70.06 28.17 -24.75
N GLN A 233 -70.35 27.09 -23.97
CA GLN A 233 -71.62 26.34 -23.67
C GLN A 233 -72.32 25.50 -24.78
N PRO A 234 -73.17 24.44 -24.47
CA PRO A 234 -73.82 24.09 -23.19
C PRO A 234 -73.95 22.59 -22.74
N THR A 235 -74.47 22.43 -21.50
CA THR A 235 -75.08 21.30 -20.72
C THR A 235 -75.86 20.24 -21.55
N GLN A 236 -76.07 18.94 -21.21
CA GLN A 236 -76.37 18.15 -19.97
C GLN A 236 -76.40 16.61 -20.35
N PRO A 237 -76.98 15.63 -19.58
CA PRO A 237 -76.65 14.97 -18.29
C PRO A 237 -76.35 13.44 -18.39
N THR A 238 -75.63 12.84 -17.43
CA THR A 238 -75.78 11.38 -17.08
C THR A 238 -75.38 11.15 -15.61
N ALA A 239 -76.37 11.09 -14.70
CA ALA A 239 -76.91 9.92 -13.99
C ALA A 239 -76.20 9.52 -12.69
N THR A 240 -76.90 9.75 -11.58
CA THR A 240 -76.64 9.33 -10.20
C THR A 240 -77.30 7.96 -9.95
N PRO A 241 -76.66 7.00 -9.25
CA PRO A 241 -77.39 5.89 -8.68
C PRO A 241 -77.94 6.25 -7.29
N THR A 242 -79.26 6.20 -7.19
CA THR A 242 -80.08 6.27 -5.98
C THR A 242 -79.80 5.08 -5.06
N ALA A 243 -79.50 5.36 -3.78
CA ALA A 243 -79.49 4.36 -2.72
C ALA A 243 -80.92 4.16 -2.17
N THR A 244 -81.42 2.93 -2.26
CA THR A 244 -82.72 2.52 -1.70
C THR A 244 -82.59 2.33 -0.19
N ILE A 245 -83.47 2.99 0.57
CA ILE A 245 -83.64 2.85 2.02
C ILE A 245 -84.49 1.60 2.29
N MET A 246 -83.97 0.64 3.08
CA MET A 246 -84.75 -0.43 3.72
C MET A 246 -84.90 -0.15 5.23
N PRO A 247 -86.03 -0.52 5.87
CA PRO A 247 -86.29 -0.23 7.27
C PRO A 247 -85.60 -1.22 8.24
N PRO A 248 -85.39 -0.85 9.52
CA PRO A 248 -84.62 -1.65 10.46
C PRO A 248 -85.45 -2.84 10.97
N THR A 249 -84.94 -4.06 10.80
CA THR A 249 -85.47 -5.26 11.45
C THR A 249 -84.60 -5.60 12.65
N ALA A 250 -85.27 -5.94 13.76
CA ALA A 250 -84.71 -6.10 15.10
C ALA A 250 -83.53 -7.09 15.18
N VAL A 251 -82.56 -6.73 16.02
CA VAL A 251 -81.35 -7.49 16.36
C VAL A 251 -81.71 -8.69 17.26
N PRO A 252 -81.35 -9.93 16.90
CA PRO A 252 -81.26 -11.02 17.85
C PRO A 252 -79.93 -10.93 18.60
N THR A 253 -79.97 -10.78 19.93
CA THR A 253 -78.81 -10.86 20.81
C THR A 253 -78.27 -12.30 20.86
N THR A 254 -77.16 -12.56 20.18
CA THR A 254 -76.34 -13.77 20.38
C THR A 254 -75.34 -13.56 21.51
N PRO A 255 -75.04 -14.58 22.35
CA PRO A 255 -74.07 -14.47 23.43
C PRO A 255 -72.65 -14.25 22.89
N PRO A 256 -71.75 -13.57 23.62
CA PRO A 256 -70.39 -13.31 23.17
C PRO A 256 -69.59 -14.61 23.00
N SER A 257 -68.98 -14.77 21.83
CA SER A 257 -68.03 -15.84 21.52
C SER A 257 -66.76 -15.70 22.40
N PRO A 258 -66.14 -16.81 22.85
CA PRO A 258 -64.92 -16.76 23.64
C PRO A 258 -63.77 -16.10 22.86
N PRO A 259 -62.83 -15.42 23.56
CA PRO A 259 -61.72 -14.74 22.90
C PRO A 259 -60.87 -15.74 22.10
N PRO A 260 -60.40 -15.36 20.90
CA PRO A 260 -59.56 -16.23 20.10
C PRO A 260 -58.27 -16.58 20.85
N PRO A 261 -57.73 -17.80 20.68
CA PRO A 261 -56.50 -18.21 21.32
C PRO A 261 -55.35 -17.27 20.97
N THR A 262 -54.59 -16.88 21.97
CA THR A 262 -53.44 -15.98 21.87
C THR A 262 -52.49 -16.47 20.78
N ALA A 263 -52.23 -15.63 19.77
CA ALA A 263 -51.28 -15.94 18.71
C ALA A 263 -49.90 -16.25 19.33
N PRO A 264 -49.19 -17.28 18.84
CA PRO A 264 -47.83 -17.57 19.29
C PRO A 264 -46.94 -16.32 19.19
N PRO A 265 -45.98 -16.12 20.09
CA PRO A 265 -45.05 -15.00 20.00
C PRO A 265 -44.41 -14.94 18.61
N ALA A 266 -44.55 -13.80 17.94
CA ALA A 266 -43.86 -13.58 16.67
C ALA A 266 -42.35 -13.79 16.89
N THR A 267 -41.75 -14.71 16.14
CA THR A 267 -40.30 -14.87 16.11
C THR A 267 -39.66 -13.51 15.78
N PRO A 268 -38.61 -13.08 16.50
CA PRO A 268 -37.95 -11.82 16.19
C PRO A 268 -37.51 -11.83 14.73
N ARG A 269 -37.99 -10.84 13.95
CA ARG A 269 -37.52 -10.64 12.58
C ARG A 269 -35.99 -10.45 12.64
N PRO A 270 -35.20 -11.20 11.83
CA PRO A 270 -33.76 -10.99 11.77
C PRO A 270 -33.45 -9.50 11.54
N PRO A 271 -32.43 -8.94 12.22
CA PRO A 271 -32.04 -7.56 11.98
C PRO A 271 -31.73 -7.36 10.49
N ALA A 272 -32.20 -6.24 9.93
CA ALA A 272 -31.94 -5.91 8.53
C ALA A 272 -30.42 -5.81 8.30
N PRO A 273 -29.92 -6.27 7.12
CA PRO A 273 -28.49 -6.20 6.82
C PRO A 273 -28.01 -4.74 6.86
N THR A 274 -26.80 -4.55 7.34
CA THR A 274 -26.20 -3.21 7.41
C THR A 274 -25.55 -2.89 6.07
N VAL A 275 -26.04 -1.86 5.38
CA VAL A 275 -25.49 -1.41 4.10
C VAL A 275 -24.62 -0.17 4.31
N ARG A 276 -23.39 -0.19 3.78
CA ARG A 276 -22.48 0.97 3.78
C ARG A 276 -21.88 1.15 2.39
N ASN A 277 -21.88 2.37 1.87
CA ASN A 277 -21.16 2.67 0.65
C ASN A 277 -19.65 2.76 0.93
N GLU A 278 -18.86 1.93 0.25
CA GLU A 278 -17.41 1.94 0.32
C GLU A 278 -16.82 2.18 -1.07
N ARG A 279 -15.67 2.88 -1.13
CA ARG A 279 -14.98 3.13 -2.40
C ARG A 279 -14.01 1.98 -2.67
N LEU A 280 -14.31 1.17 -3.67
CA LEU A 280 -13.54 -0.01 -4.02
C LEU A 280 -12.69 0.23 -5.28
N TRP A 281 -11.53 -0.43 -5.34
CA TRP A 281 -10.70 -0.49 -6.53
C TRP A 281 -11.12 -1.66 -7.40
N LEU A 282 -11.42 -1.38 -8.67
CA LEU A 282 -11.77 -2.36 -9.69
C LEU A 282 -10.78 -2.24 -10.85
N TYR A 283 -10.44 -3.35 -11.50
CA TYR A 283 -9.53 -3.35 -12.64
C TYR A 283 -10.26 -3.81 -13.90
N PHE A 284 -10.42 -2.92 -14.87
CA PHE A 284 -11.05 -3.19 -16.16
C PHE A 284 -10.02 -3.18 -17.29
N GLY A 285 -10.44 -3.44 -18.53
CA GLY A 285 -9.60 -3.32 -19.72
C GLY A 285 -9.62 -1.90 -20.29
N ASP A 286 -8.55 -1.51 -20.97
CA ASP A 286 -8.60 -0.41 -21.93
C ASP A 286 -9.49 -0.78 -23.14
N ALA A 287 -9.65 0.10 -24.12
CA ALA A 287 -10.48 -0.14 -25.31
C ALA A 287 -10.10 -1.42 -26.09
N THR A 288 -8.87 -1.92 -25.96
CA THR A 288 -8.41 -3.16 -26.58
C THR A 288 -8.52 -4.40 -25.66
N GLY A 289 -8.86 -4.18 -24.39
CA GLY A 289 -8.82 -5.19 -23.33
C GLY A 289 -7.41 -5.63 -22.91
N THR A 290 -6.36 -5.01 -23.43
CA THR A 290 -4.94 -5.41 -23.24
C THR A 290 -4.33 -4.89 -21.97
N LEU A 291 -4.64 -3.65 -21.60
CA LEU A 291 -4.10 -2.99 -20.41
C LEU A 291 -5.13 -3.01 -19.28
N PHE A 292 -4.66 -3.24 -18.06
CA PHE A 292 -5.49 -3.14 -16.87
C PHE A 292 -5.61 -1.67 -16.45
N VAL A 293 -6.84 -1.17 -16.39
CA VAL A 293 -7.17 0.20 -15.99
C VAL A 293 -7.76 0.19 -14.58
N PRO A 294 -7.06 0.75 -13.57
CA PRO A 294 -7.57 0.81 -12.21
C PRO A 294 -8.66 1.89 -12.10
N THR A 295 -9.76 1.55 -11.43
CA THR A 295 -10.98 2.36 -11.36
C THR A 295 -11.49 2.40 -9.93
N GLN A 296 -12.03 3.54 -9.50
CA GLN A 296 -12.59 3.70 -8.15
C GLN A 296 -14.10 3.88 -8.19
N ARG A 297 -14.85 2.90 -7.68
CA ARG A 297 -16.32 2.91 -7.65
C ARG A 297 -16.85 2.96 -6.22
N LEU A 298 -17.89 3.76 -5.98
CA LEU A 298 -18.68 3.64 -4.74
C LEU A 298 -19.62 2.44 -4.85
N VAL A 299 -19.46 1.46 -3.96
CA VAL A 299 -20.22 0.21 -3.97
C VAL A 299 -20.93 0.03 -2.63
N PRO A 300 -22.23 -0.31 -2.61
CA PRO A 300 -22.91 -0.69 -1.39
C PRO A 300 -22.37 -2.03 -0.89
N VAL A 301 -21.86 -2.05 0.34
CA VAL A 301 -21.34 -3.22 1.02
C VAL A 301 -22.32 -3.64 2.10
N GLU A 302 -22.83 -4.85 1.98
CA GLU A 302 -23.70 -5.48 2.97
C GLU A 302 -22.86 -6.28 3.98
N ASP A 303 -23.12 -6.07 5.27
CA ASP A 303 -22.55 -6.85 6.38
C ASP A 303 -21.01 -6.96 6.33
N ARG A 304 -20.35 -5.88 5.87
CA ARG A 304 -18.88 -5.77 5.71
C ARG A 304 -18.26 -6.79 4.74
N LYS A 305 -19.04 -7.38 3.83
CA LYS A 305 -18.55 -8.31 2.80
C LYS A 305 -17.91 -7.58 1.61
N VAL A 306 -16.87 -6.78 1.89
CA VAL A 306 -16.20 -5.90 0.90
C VAL A 306 -15.66 -6.66 -0.31
N ALA A 307 -15.10 -7.86 -0.12
CA ALA A 307 -14.55 -8.66 -1.20
C ALA A 307 -15.65 -9.26 -2.10
N THR A 308 -16.78 -9.66 -1.52
CA THR A 308 -17.99 -10.07 -2.27
C THR A 308 -18.51 -8.92 -3.12
N ALA A 309 -18.64 -7.72 -2.52
CA ALA A 309 -19.09 -6.53 -3.22
C ALA A 309 -18.16 -6.14 -4.38
N ALA A 310 -16.84 -6.24 -4.19
CA ALA A 310 -15.85 -5.96 -5.24
C ALA A 310 -15.99 -6.90 -6.45
N ILE A 311 -16.15 -8.21 -6.21
CA ILE A 311 -16.33 -9.19 -7.30
C ILE A 311 -17.65 -8.96 -8.02
N ASN A 312 -18.73 -8.73 -7.28
CA ASN A 312 -20.03 -8.44 -7.89
C ASN A 312 -19.96 -7.17 -8.75
N ALA A 313 -19.26 -6.13 -8.30
CA ALA A 313 -19.04 -4.92 -9.10
C ALA A 313 -18.21 -5.17 -10.37
N LEU A 314 -17.24 -6.10 -10.35
CA LEU A 314 -16.54 -6.53 -11.56
C LEU A 314 -17.46 -7.29 -12.52
N ILE A 315 -18.34 -8.17 -12.00
CA ILE A 315 -19.34 -8.90 -12.79
C ILE A 315 -20.38 -7.93 -13.38
N GLU A 316 -20.78 -6.89 -12.65
CA GLU A 316 -21.60 -5.79 -13.19
C GLU A 316 -20.89 -5.10 -14.37
N GLY A 317 -19.57 -5.04 -14.34
CA GLY A 317 -18.72 -4.46 -15.39
C GLY A 317 -18.55 -2.95 -15.29
N PRO A 318 -17.76 -2.35 -16.20
CA PRO A 318 -17.43 -0.93 -16.21
C PRO A 318 -18.63 -0.02 -16.56
N ARG A 319 -18.59 1.24 -16.12
CA ARG A 319 -19.65 2.25 -16.33
C ARG A 319 -19.20 3.45 -17.18
N ASN A 320 -17.93 3.51 -17.53
CA ASN A 320 -17.25 4.66 -18.14
C ASN A 320 -16.63 4.35 -19.52
N GLY A 321 -17.11 3.33 -20.22
CA GLY A 321 -16.62 2.96 -21.55
C GLY A 321 -15.30 2.18 -21.55
N LEU A 322 -14.80 1.77 -20.39
CA LEU A 322 -13.74 0.75 -20.29
C LEU A 322 -14.26 -0.62 -20.73
N GLU A 323 -13.33 -1.53 -21.05
CA GLU A 323 -13.66 -2.86 -21.53
C GLU A 323 -13.85 -3.84 -20.37
N ARG A 324 -14.82 -4.74 -20.52
CA ARG A 324 -15.08 -5.79 -19.57
C ARG A 324 -14.06 -6.92 -19.72
N LEU A 325 -13.53 -7.42 -18.59
CA LEU A 325 -12.65 -8.59 -18.57
C LEU A 325 -13.28 -9.82 -17.89
N VAL A 326 -14.29 -9.60 -17.05
CA VAL A 326 -14.99 -10.65 -16.26
C VAL A 326 -16.31 -11.00 -16.93
N ASP A 327 -16.59 -12.29 -17.10
CA ASP A 327 -17.81 -12.79 -17.74
C ASP A 327 -19.06 -12.29 -16.97
N PRO A 328 -19.98 -11.55 -17.62
CA PRO A 328 -21.18 -11.04 -16.94
C PRO A 328 -22.18 -12.15 -16.59
N GLN A 329 -22.03 -13.34 -17.17
CA GLN A 329 -22.84 -14.53 -16.86
C GLN A 329 -22.26 -15.34 -15.69
N ALA A 330 -21.07 -15.01 -15.20
CA ALA A 330 -20.51 -15.66 -14.03
C ALA A 330 -21.19 -15.14 -12.76
N ARG A 331 -21.50 -16.06 -11.85
CA ARG A 331 -22.09 -15.74 -10.55
C ARG A 331 -21.19 -16.23 -9.44
N LEU A 332 -20.91 -15.33 -8.51
CA LEU A 332 -20.20 -15.66 -7.28
C LEU A 332 -21.06 -16.56 -6.39
N LEU A 333 -20.59 -17.77 -6.10
CA LEU A 333 -21.21 -18.71 -5.18
C LEU A 333 -20.75 -18.48 -3.74
N GLY A 334 -19.49 -18.09 -3.56
CA GLY A 334 -18.95 -17.84 -2.23
C GLY A 334 -17.49 -17.41 -2.26
N ILE A 335 -17.08 -16.77 -1.16
CA ILE A 335 -15.70 -16.38 -0.91
C ILE A 335 -15.30 -16.77 0.50
N THR A 336 -14.11 -17.35 0.66
CA THR A 336 -13.49 -17.63 1.97
C THR A 336 -12.09 -17.05 1.97
N ILE A 337 -11.71 -16.34 3.04
CA ILE A 337 -10.39 -15.71 3.15
C ILE A 337 -9.69 -16.28 4.37
N SER A 338 -8.49 -16.84 4.18
CA SER A 338 -7.66 -17.34 5.26
C SER A 338 -6.18 -17.21 4.90
N ASN A 339 -5.35 -16.75 5.84
CA ASN A 339 -3.89 -16.69 5.70
C ASN A 339 -3.40 -16.01 4.39
N GLY A 340 -4.02 -14.90 3.99
CA GLY A 340 -3.65 -14.21 2.76
C GLY A 340 -4.13 -14.87 1.45
N LEU A 341 -4.88 -15.96 1.52
CA LEU A 341 -5.49 -16.64 0.38
C LEU A 341 -7.01 -16.40 0.37
N ALA A 342 -7.52 -15.85 -0.72
CA ALA A 342 -8.95 -15.79 -1.00
C ALA A 342 -9.35 -16.95 -1.92
N THR A 343 -10.19 -17.87 -1.46
CA THR A 343 -10.82 -18.90 -2.30
C THR A 343 -12.16 -18.36 -2.79
N VAL A 344 -12.31 -18.23 -4.10
CA VAL A 344 -13.45 -17.62 -4.76
C VAL A 344 -14.11 -18.65 -5.68
N ASN A 345 -15.34 -19.02 -5.35
CA ASN A 345 -16.09 -20.05 -6.05
C ASN A 345 -17.18 -19.43 -6.93
N PHE A 346 -17.21 -19.80 -8.19
CA PHE A 346 -18.17 -19.35 -9.19
C PHE A 346 -18.99 -20.53 -9.73
N ASP A 347 -20.12 -20.25 -10.37
CA ASP A 347 -20.90 -21.28 -11.06
C ASP A 347 -20.34 -21.66 -12.44
N ARG A 348 -19.54 -20.77 -13.04
CA ARG A 348 -18.81 -20.96 -14.29
C ARG A 348 -17.46 -20.23 -14.27
N PRO A 349 -16.54 -20.50 -15.22
CA PRO A 349 -15.30 -19.73 -15.32
C PRO A 349 -15.59 -18.23 -15.49
N PRO A 350 -15.04 -17.33 -14.65
CA PRO A 350 -15.37 -15.91 -14.66
C PRO A 350 -14.58 -15.09 -15.70
N HIS A 351 -14.08 -15.73 -16.75
CA HIS A 351 -13.28 -15.09 -17.81
C HIS A 351 -14.01 -15.16 -19.16
N LEU A 352 -13.78 -14.17 -20.02
CA LEU A 352 -14.32 -14.16 -21.37
C LEU A 352 -13.48 -15.04 -22.30
N ASN A 353 -14.10 -15.96 -23.04
CA ASN A 353 -13.45 -16.71 -24.14
C ASN A 353 -12.11 -17.40 -23.79
N GLY A 354 -11.92 -17.83 -22.53
CA GLY A 354 -10.66 -18.43 -22.08
C GLY A 354 -9.53 -17.44 -21.78
N ASP A 355 -9.79 -16.15 -21.84
CA ASP A 355 -8.80 -15.10 -21.64
C ASP A 355 -8.37 -14.99 -20.16
N PRO A 356 -7.09 -15.26 -19.82
CA PRO A 356 -6.63 -15.21 -18.44
C PRO A 356 -6.71 -13.80 -17.81
N ARG A 357 -6.85 -12.73 -18.61
CA ARG A 357 -6.99 -11.35 -18.12
C ARG A 357 -8.20 -11.16 -17.20
N GLY A 358 -9.28 -11.92 -17.40
CA GLY A 358 -10.44 -11.90 -16.49
C GLY A 358 -10.08 -12.37 -15.06
N LEU A 359 -9.28 -13.44 -14.95
CA LEU A 359 -8.78 -13.91 -13.65
C LEU A 359 -7.81 -12.91 -13.04
N HIS A 360 -6.91 -12.33 -13.84
CA HIS A 360 -5.99 -11.30 -13.36
C HIS A 360 -6.69 -10.03 -12.88
N SER A 361 -7.77 -9.58 -13.54
CA SER A 361 -8.61 -8.46 -13.09
C SER A 361 -9.16 -8.71 -11.68
N ILE A 362 -9.70 -9.91 -11.43
CA ILE A 362 -10.20 -10.30 -10.11
C ILE A 362 -9.06 -10.36 -9.08
N VAL A 363 -7.90 -10.93 -9.45
CA VAL A 363 -6.73 -10.97 -8.56
C VAL A 363 -6.27 -9.57 -8.19
N LEU A 364 -6.12 -8.66 -9.16
CA LEU A 364 -5.69 -7.28 -8.93
C LEU A 364 -6.64 -6.50 -8.04
N THR A 365 -7.94 -6.75 -8.20
CA THR A 365 -9.03 -6.18 -7.38
C THR A 365 -8.96 -6.70 -5.94
N LEU A 366 -8.93 -8.02 -5.75
CA LEU A 366 -8.94 -8.62 -4.41
C LEU A 366 -7.64 -8.37 -3.64
N THR A 367 -6.49 -8.39 -4.32
CA THR A 367 -5.19 -8.10 -3.69
C THR A 367 -4.94 -6.62 -3.46
N HIS A 368 -5.93 -5.75 -3.72
CA HIS A 368 -5.93 -4.40 -3.18
C HIS A 368 -6.22 -4.39 -1.66
N PHE A 369 -6.95 -5.40 -1.16
CA PHE A 369 -7.14 -5.58 0.27
C PHE A 369 -5.86 -6.16 0.88
N GLU A 370 -5.26 -5.46 1.85
CA GLU A 370 -3.97 -5.84 2.46
C GLU A 370 -3.97 -7.24 3.10
N THR A 371 -5.16 -7.77 3.44
CA THR A 371 -5.32 -9.11 3.99
C THR A 371 -5.31 -10.22 2.94
N ILE A 372 -5.23 -9.91 1.64
CA ILE A 372 -5.29 -10.87 0.52
C ILE A 372 -4.05 -10.71 -0.37
N ASN A 373 -3.25 -11.77 -0.47
CA ASN A 373 -2.01 -11.81 -1.25
C ASN A 373 -2.15 -12.60 -2.56
N ARG A 374 -3.06 -13.59 -2.58
CA ARG A 374 -3.29 -14.51 -3.69
C ARG A 374 -4.73 -15.01 -3.71
N VAL A 375 -5.18 -15.50 -4.86
CA VAL A 375 -6.55 -15.94 -5.10
C VAL A 375 -6.58 -17.36 -5.65
N GLN A 376 -7.31 -18.27 -5.01
CA GLN A 376 -7.68 -19.57 -5.56
C GLN A 376 -9.05 -19.44 -6.22
N PHE A 377 -9.15 -19.85 -7.48
CA PHE A 377 -10.42 -19.87 -8.21
C PHE A 377 -11.04 -21.26 -8.18
N GLN A 378 -12.36 -21.32 -8.07
CA GLN A 378 -13.16 -22.53 -8.14
C GLN A 378 -14.37 -22.35 -9.06
N VAL A 379 -14.76 -23.41 -9.73
CA VAL A 379 -16.04 -23.52 -10.47
C VAL A 379 -16.80 -24.70 -9.91
N ASN A 380 -17.95 -24.45 -9.29
CA ASN A 380 -18.75 -25.45 -8.58
C ASN A 380 -17.91 -26.28 -7.59
N GLY A 381 -16.96 -25.62 -6.90
CA GLY A 381 -16.05 -26.25 -5.94
C GLY A 381 -14.79 -26.89 -6.54
N ALA A 382 -14.69 -27.05 -7.86
CA ALA A 382 -13.49 -27.58 -8.52
C ALA A 382 -12.47 -26.47 -8.80
N ASN A 383 -11.20 -26.69 -8.43
CA ASN A 383 -10.15 -25.69 -8.59
C ASN A 383 -9.76 -25.44 -10.06
N ILE A 384 -9.65 -24.16 -10.44
CA ILE A 384 -9.16 -23.70 -11.75
C ILE A 384 -8.04 -22.66 -11.57
N GLY A 385 -7.31 -22.35 -12.64
CA GLY A 385 -6.24 -21.36 -12.68
C GLY A 385 -5.74 -21.11 -14.11
N ILE A 386 -4.69 -20.30 -14.26
CA ILE A 386 -4.15 -19.90 -15.58
C ILE A 386 -3.19 -20.97 -16.13
N ASN A 387 -2.35 -21.54 -15.26
CA ASN A 387 -1.35 -22.56 -15.61
C ASN A 387 -1.51 -23.79 -14.69
N GLY A 388 -2.69 -24.41 -14.72
CA GLY A 388 -3.11 -25.47 -13.81
C GLY A 388 -4.19 -25.01 -12.83
N SER A 389 -4.32 -25.68 -11.68
CA SER A 389 -5.42 -25.44 -10.72
C SER A 389 -5.00 -24.72 -9.44
N GLY A 390 -3.77 -24.21 -9.37
CA GLY A 390 -3.22 -23.56 -8.19
C GLY A 390 -3.66 -22.09 -8.02
N PRO A 391 -3.38 -21.48 -6.85
CA PRO A 391 -3.72 -20.09 -6.59
C PRO A 391 -2.83 -19.13 -7.38
N ILE A 392 -3.41 -17.99 -7.75
CA ILE A 392 -2.77 -16.95 -8.56
C ILE A 392 -2.35 -15.79 -7.65
N ALA A 393 -1.06 -15.44 -7.68
CA ALA A 393 -0.52 -14.28 -6.97
C ALA A 393 -0.77 -12.98 -7.74
N ARG A 394 -0.66 -11.84 -7.04
CA ARG A 394 -0.81 -10.52 -7.66
C ARG A 394 0.19 -10.33 -8.82
N PRO A 395 -0.27 -10.15 -10.07
CA PRO A 395 0.62 -9.84 -11.19
C PRO A 395 1.11 -8.39 -11.10
N VAL A 396 2.24 -8.10 -11.77
CA VAL A 396 2.66 -6.72 -12.01
C VAL A 396 1.67 -6.09 -13.00
N VAL A 397 1.09 -4.95 -12.64
CA VAL A 397 0.13 -4.23 -13.50
C VAL A 397 0.91 -3.60 -14.65
N ASN A 398 0.52 -3.87 -15.91
CA ASN A 398 1.06 -3.24 -17.12
C ASN A 398 2.59 -2.99 -17.04
N PRO A 399 3.42 -4.04 -16.93
CA PRO A 399 4.85 -3.88 -16.69
C PRO A 399 5.55 -3.25 -17.90
N LEU A 400 6.44 -2.30 -17.65
CA LEU A 400 7.41 -1.77 -18.62
C LEU A 400 8.81 -2.14 -18.14
N ASN A 401 9.44 -3.10 -18.81
CA ASN A 401 10.70 -3.71 -18.38
C ASN A 401 11.74 -3.76 -19.52
N PRO A 402 12.26 -2.61 -19.97
CA PRO A 402 13.22 -2.57 -21.08
C PRO A 402 14.54 -3.27 -20.76
N ASP A 403 14.92 -3.34 -19.48
CA ASP A 403 16.17 -3.94 -19.02
C ASP A 403 16.03 -5.43 -18.66
N ASN A 404 14.87 -6.04 -18.96
CA ASN A 404 14.57 -7.45 -18.70
C ASN A 404 14.88 -7.90 -17.25
N LEU A 405 14.54 -7.05 -16.29
CA LEU A 405 14.75 -7.30 -14.87
C LEU A 405 13.81 -8.41 -14.35
N PRO A 406 14.26 -9.22 -13.39
CA PRO A 406 13.39 -10.23 -12.78
C PRO A 406 12.25 -9.58 -11.98
N VAL A 407 11.15 -10.31 -11.78
CA VAL A 407 10.12 -9.91 -10.81
C VAL A 407 10.60 -10.30 -9.40
N ASP A 408 11.59 -9.57 -8.91
CA ASP A 408 12.20 -9.74 -7.59
C ASP A 408 12.23 -8.42 -6.82
N TYR A 409 11.41 -8.29 -5.78
CA TYR A 409 11.30 -7.07 -4.98
C TYR A 409 12.58 -6.70 -4.20
N ALA A 410 13.52 -7.63 -4.05
CA ALA A 410 14.83 -7.36 -3.44
C ALA A 410 15.81 -6.70 -4.43
N ALA A 411 15.71 -7.04 -5.72
CA ALA A 411 16.62 -6.57 -6.77
C ALA A 411 16.00 -5.52 -7.70
N THR A 412 14.67 -5.40 -7.74
CA THR A 412 13.91 -4.57 -8.67
C THR A 412 12.98 -3.63 -7.91
N GLU A 413 12.96 -2.38 -8.36
CA GLU A 413 12.01 -1.37 -7.93
C GLU A 413 10.87 -1.25 -8.96
N PHE A 414 9.65 -1.04 -8.48
CA PHE A 414 8.44 -1.02 -9.30
C PHE A 414 7.80 0.36 -9.23
N LEU A 415 8.19 1.24 -10.14
CA LEU A 415 7.80 2.65 -10.14
C LEU A 415 6.41 2.82 -10.77
N PRO A 416 5.41 3.34 -10.04
CA PRO A 416 4.08 3.57 -10.60
C PRO A 416 4.05 4.85 -11.42
N THR A 417 3.89 4.73 -12.73
CA THR A 417 3.68 5.85 -13.64
C THR A 417 2.26 5.80 -14.21
N TYR A 418 1.58 6.94 -14.28
CA TYR A 418 0.27 7.08 -14.89
C TYR A 418 0.40 7.87 -16.18
N TYR A 419 -0.33 7.45 -17.21
CA TYR A 419 -0.40 8.14 -18.49
C TYR A 419 -1.85 8.33 -18.88
N LEU A 420 -2.15 9.41 -19.60
CA LEU A 420 -3.48 9.65 -20.15
C LEU A 420 -3.73 8.64 -21.25
N ALA A 421 -4.83 7.90 -21.18
CA ALA A 421 -5.27 6.99 -22.24
C ALA A 421 -5.62 7.78 -23.50
N ASN A 422 -5.57 7.12 -24.66
CA ASN A 422 -5.95 7.75 -25.93
C ASN A 422 -7.43 8.19 -26.00
N ASP A 423 -8.27 7.70 -25.09
CA ASP A 423 -9.64 8.22 -24.94
C ASP A 423 -9.70 9.64 -24.33
N GLY A 424 -8.62 10.14 -23.76
CA GLY A 424 -8.53 11.48 -23.16
C GLY A 424 -9.18 11.62 -21.78
N TYR A 425 -9.76 10.57 -21.22
CA TYR A 425 -10.50 10.60 -19.96
C TYR A 425 -9.83 9.76 -18.86
N HIS A 426 -9.37 8.56 -19.21
CA HIS A 426 -8.79 7.63 -18.24
C HIS A 426 -7.28 7.79 -18.11
N THR A 427 -6.76 7.43 -16.94
CA THR A 427 -5.33 7.28 -16.74
C THR A 427 -4.98 5.81 -16.52
N ILE A 428 -3.99 5.32 -17.25
CA ILE A 428 -3.54 3.93 -17.18
C ILE A 428 -2.26 3.89 -16.38
N ARG A 429 -2.23 3.02 -15.36
CA ARG A 429 -1.04 2.79 -14.54
C ARG A 429 -0.11 1.83 -15.25
N ILE A 430 1.10 2.26 -15.57
CA ILE A 430 2.19 1.46 -16.10
C ILE A 430 3.23 1.31 -14.99
N ILE A 431 3.74 0.10 -14.76
CA ILE A 431 4.76 -0.14 -13.75
C ILE A 431 6.11 -0.19 -14.43
N ARG A 432 6.90 0.87 -14.28
CA ARG A 432 8.28 0.90 -14.77
C ARG A 432 9.17 0.09 -13.82
N MET A 433 9.79 -0.96 -14.35
CA MET A 433 10.76 -1.78 -13.64
C MET A 433 12.14 -1.17 -13.80
N VAL A 434 12.84 -0.95 -12.69
CA VAL A 434 14.23 -0.44 -12.66
C VAL A 434 15.05 -1.20 -11.63
N PRO A 435 16.41 -1.15 -11.69
CA PRO A 435 17.24 -1.70 -10.63
C PRO A 435 16.85 -1.09 -9.27
N LYS A 436 16.96 -1.89 -8.20
CA LYS A 436 16.56 -1.45 -6.86
C LYS A 436 17.15 -0.08 -6.52
N THR A 437 16.30 0.86 -6.15
CA THR A 437 16.72 2.23 -5.81
C THR A 437 15.98 2.75 -4.58
N ARG A 438 16.63 3.63 -3.84
CA ARG A 438 16.00 4.39 -2.74
C ARG A 438 15.38 5.70 -3.22
N GLN A 439 15.75 6.16 -4.41
CA GLN A 439 15.26 7.40 -5.02
C GLN A 439 13.95 7.15 -5.77
N VAL A 440 12.97 6.53 -5.11
CA VAL A 440 11.73 6.05 -5.76
C VAL A 440 10.93 7.21 -6.38
N ALA A 441 10.80 8.34 -5.68
CA ALA A 441 10.10 9.52 -6.19
C ALA A 441 10.81 10.13 -7.41
N GLU A 442 12.13 10.30 -7.33
CA GLU A 442 12.94 10.80 -8.44
C GLU A 442 12.86 9.86 -9.65
N GLY A 443 13.05 8.56 -9.43
CA GLY A 443 12.94 7.54 -10.47
C GLY A 443 11.57 7.53 -11.13
N THR A 444 10.49 7.72 -10.36
CA THR A 444 9.13 7.81 -10.90
C THR A 444 8.97 9.01 -11.84
N VAL A 445 9.51 10.17 -11.47
CA VAL A 445 9.47 11.38 -12.32
C VAL A 445 10.34 11.21 -13.56
N ARG A 446 11.55 10.66 -13.42
CA ARG A 446 12.42 10.36 -14.56
C ARG A 446 11.74 9.38 -15.53
N ALA A 447 11.11 8.34 -15.01
CA ALA A 447 10.35 7.39 -15.82
C ALA A 447 9.17 8.04 -16.57
N LEU A 448 8.48 9.03 -15.97
CA LEU A 448 7.44 9.80 -16.66
C LEU A 448 7.99 10.68 -17.78
N ILE A 449 9.16 11.31 -17.58
CA ILE A 449 9.86 12.09 -18.61
C ILE A 449 10.29 11.19 -19.77
N GLU A 450 10.85 10.01 -19.46
CA GLU A 450 11.20 8.99 -20.46
C GLU A 450 9.98 8.55 -21.29
N GLY A 451 8.81 8.47 -20.65
CA GLY A 451 7.52 8.22 -21.28
C GLY A 451 7.09 6.76 -21.27
N PRO A 452 5.98 6.43 -21.96
CA PRO A 452 5.31 5.15 -21.81
C PRO A 452 5.95 4.00 -22.60
N GLY A 453 6.97 4.28 -23.40
CA GLY A 453 7.74 3.28 -24.14
C GLY A 453 6.87 2.48 -25.11
N ILE A 454 6.88 1.15 -24.99
CA ILE A 454 6.10 0.26 -25.86
C ILE A 454 4.59 0.51 -25.80
N TYR A 455 4.09 1.28 -24.83
CA TYR A 455 2.67 1.59 -24.67
C TYR A 455 2.22 2.90 -25.35
N GLU A 456 3.08 3.59 -26.12
CA GLU A 456 2.71 4.80 -26.88
C GLU A 456 1.53 4.58 -27.86
N TYR A 457 1.21 3.33 -28.22
CA TYR A 457 0.02 3.01 -29.03
C TYR A 457 -1.32 3.18 -28.27
N ALA A 458 -1.30 3.17 -26.93
CA ALA A 458 -2.50 3.19 -26.09
C ALA A 458 -2.61 4.42 -25.17
N VAL A 459 -1.48 5.05 -24.87
CA VAL A 459 -1.42 6.19 -23.95
C VAL A 459 -0.57 7.33 -24.51
N GLN A 460 -0.86 8.53 -24.03
CA GLN A 460 -0.22 9.77 -24.48
C GLN A 460 0.94 10.16 -23.57
N ARG A 461 1.98 10.74 -24.19
CA ARG A 461 3.04 11.46 -23.48
C ARG A 461 2.54 12.86 -23.14
N THR A 462 2.45 13.15 -21.84
CA THR A 462 1.93 14.43 -21.33
C THR A 462 3.03 15.38 -20.86
N ILE A 463 4.22 14.86 -20.53
CA ILE A 463 5.40 15.65 -20.19
C ILE A 463 6.31 15.71 -21.42
N PRO A 464 6.72 16.91 -21.87
CA PRO A 464 7.64 17.05 -23.01
C PRO A 464 8.94 16.26 -22.78
N PRO A 465 9.44 15.51 -23.78
CA PRO A 465 10.60 14.62 -23.61
C PRO A 465 11.91 15.35 -23.32
N THR A 466 11.98 16.65 -23.62
CA THR A 466 13.11 17.54 -23.33
C THR A 466 13.04 18.18 -21.94
N THR A 467 12.04 17.81 -21.13
CA THR A 467 11.94 18.25 -19.73
C THR A 467 13.06 17.62 -18.91
N GLU A 468 13.74 18.43 -18.11
CA GLU A 468 14.72 17.96 -17.13
C GLU A 468 14.17 18.08 -15.72
N LEU A 469 14.47 17.08 -14.89
CA LEU A 469 14.23 17.16 -13.45
C LEU A 469 15.41 17.89 -12.78
N ARG A 470 15.17 19.09 -12.27
CA ARG A 470 16.20 19.92 -11.62
C ARG A 470 16.37 19.56 -10.16
N SER A 471 15.27 19.44 -9.42
CA SER A 471 15.30 19.03 -8.02
C SER A 471 14.01 18.35 -7.59
N ILE A 472 14.11 17.49 -6.58
CA ILE A 472 12.96 16.85 -5.95
C ILE A 472 13.22 16.64 -4.45
N GLY A 473 12.21 16.89 -3.63
CA GLY A 473 12.28 16.69 -2.19
C GLY A 473 10.92 16.40 -1.59
N ILE A 474 10.88 15.76 -0.43
CA ILE A 474 9.62 15.41 0.25
C ILE A 474 9.60 16.10 1.61
N ASN A 475 8.53 16.84 1.91
CA ASN A 475 8.32 17.47 3.20
C ASN A 475 6.90 17.17 3.69
N ARG A 476 6.78 16.48 4.84
CA ARG A 476 5.48 16.15 5.46
C ARG A 476 4.49 15.51 4.48
N GLY A 477 4.96 14.59 3.64
CA GLY A 477 4.17 13.90 2.62
C GLY A 477 3.93 14.69 1.33
N VAL A 478 4.37 15.95 1.23
CA VAL A 478 4.29 16.74 0.00
C VAL A 478 5.60 16.63 -0.78
N VAL A 479 5.53 16.10 -2.00
CA VAL A 479 6.66 16.09 -2.95
C VAL A 479 6.76 17.46 -3.60
N ARG A 480 7.87 18.16 -3.42
CA ARG A 480 8.22 19.35 -4.20
C ARG A 480 9.10 18.91 -5.36
N VAL A 481 8.70 19.22 -6.57
CA VAL A 481 9.41 18.86 -7.80
C VAL A 481 9.64 20.12 -8.63
N ASP A 482 10.88 20.33 -9.05
CA ASP A 482 11.30 21.45 -9.88
C ASP A 482 11.80 20.94 -11.23
N PHE A 483 11.21 21.47 -12.30
CA PHE A 483 11.53 21.10 -13.67
C PHE A 483 12.22 22.23 -14.42
N SER A 484 12.84 21.89 -15.54
CA SER A 484 13.29 22.88 -16.52
C SER A 484 12.11 23.55 -17.22
N ALA A 485 12.38 24.69 -17.87
CA ALA A 485 11.39 25.48 -18.61
C ALA A 485 10.53 24.67 -19.60
N GLN A 486 11.06 23.60 -20.19
CA GLN A 486 10.36 22.75 -21.17
C GLN A 486 9.11 22.10 -20.59
N PHE A 487 9.03 21.88 -19.27
CA PHE A 487 7.78 21.39 -18.67
C PHE A 487 6.61 22.34 -18.92
N ALA A 488 6.87 23.66 -18.94
CA ALA A 488 5.85 24.68 -19.18
C ALA A 488 5.30 24.67 -20.62
N GLU A 489 5.96 23.95 -21.54
CA GLU A 489 5.55 23.77 -22.93
C GLU A 489 4.59 22.58 -23.14
N ALA A 490 4.19 21.89 -22.05
CA ALA A 490 3.25 20.78 -22.13
C ALA A 490 1.96 21.18 -22.87
N ALA A 491 1.64 20.45 -23.94
CA ALA A 491 0.48 20.71 -24.79
C ALA A 491 -0.84 20.58 -24.00
N ASP A 492 -0.95 19.52 -23.18
CA ASP A 492 -2.04 19.34 -22.23
C ASP A 492 -1.54 19.54 -20.80
N ARG A 493 -1.69 20.78 -20.32
CA ARG A 493 -1.29 21.19 -18.96
C ARG A 493 -2.03 20.43 -17.87
N ALA A 494 -3.32 20.15 -18.08
CA ALA A 494 -4.14 19.47 -17.09
C ALA A 494 -3.72 18.00 -16.96
N ALA A 495 -3.50 17.33 -18.10
CA ALA A 495 -3.02 15.96 -18.12
C ALA A 495 -1.60 15.83 -17.55
N ALA A 496 -0.68 16.73 -17.90
CA ALA A 496 0.69 16.73 -17.37
C ALA A 496 0.73 16.80 -15.84
N VAL A 497 -0.08 17.66 -15.25
CA VAL A 497 -0.21 17.76 -13.78
C VAL A 497 -0.89 16.51 -13.24
N ARG A 498 -2.02 16.09 -13.82
CA ARG A 498 -2.78 14.92 -13.35
C ARG A 498 -1.90 13.66 -13.30
N THR A 499 -1.25 13.30 -14.39
CA THR A 499 -0.43 12.08 -14.50
C THR A 499 0.75 12.10 -13.52
N LEU A 500 1.41 13.25 -13.36
CA LEU A 500 2.48 13.45 -12.39
C LEU A 500 1.98 13.27 -10.95
N VAL A 501 0.87 13.92 -10.60
CA VAL A 501 0.29 13.85 -9.26
C VAL A 501 -0.18 12.43 -8.94
N GLU A 502 -0.89 11.77 -9.85
CA GLU A 502 -1.36 10.39 -9.67
C GLU A 502 -0.21 9.40 -9.45
N SER A 503 0.88 9.56 -10.20
CA SER A 503 2.09 8.74 -10.08
C SER A 503 2.76 8.93 -8.72
N LEU A 504 3.06 10.17 -8.35
CA LEU A 504 3.75 10.48 -7.10
C LEU A 504 2.89 10.18 -5.86
N THR A 505 1.59 10.44 -5.88
CA THR A 505 0.68 10.17 -4.76
C THR A 505 0.24 8.70 -4.66
N THR A 506 0.64 7.87 -5.62
CA THR A 506 0.59 6.40 -5.48
C THR A 506 1.73 5.89 -4.59
N LEU A 507 2.83 6.63 -4.46
CA LEU A 507 3.93 6.25 -3.59
C LEU A 507 3.51 6.30 -2.10
N PRO A 508 3.94 5.33 -1.27
CA PRO A 508 3.62 5.31 0.15
C PRO A 508 4.06 6.61 0.86
N GLY A 509 3.16 7.17 1.68
CA GLY A 509 3.45 8.38 2.47
C GLY A 509 3.36 9.70 1.72
N VAL A 510 3.15 9.68 0.39
CA VAL A 510 2.94 10.91 -0.40
C VAL A 510 1.46 11.30 -0.39
N THR A 511 1.16 12.47 0.14
CA THR A 511 -0.19 13.04 0.28
C THR A 511 -0.48 14.13 -0.75
N GLY A 512 0.55 14.73 -1.34
CA GLY A 512 0.41 15.71 -2.41
C GLY A 512 1.70 16.06 -3.12
N VAL A 513 1.59 16.91 -4.14
CA VAL A 513 2.70 17.36 -4.99
C VAL A 513 2.63 18.86 -5.18
N GLN A 514 3.77 19.54 -5.09
CA GLN A 514 3.92 20.95 -5.45
C GLN A 514 4.93 21.04 -6.60
N ILE A 515 4.56 21.75 -7.66
CA ILE A 515 5.32 21.78 -8.91
C ILE A 515 5.93 23.16 -9.10
N PHE A 516 7.22 23.17 -9.46
CA PHE A 516 8.01 24.33 -9.77
C PHE A 516 8.63 24.17 -11.17
N VAL A 517 8.88 25.30 -11.82
CA VAL A 517 9.61 25.37 -13.08
C VAL A 517 10.63 26.51 -12.95
N GLU A 518 11.90 26.19 -13.21
CA GLU A 518 13.02 27.14 -13.02
C GLU A 518 13.08 27.73 -11.60
N GLY A 519 12.75 26.91 -10.58
CA GLY A 519 12.70 27.32 -9.18
C GLY A 519 11.53 28.25 -8.82
N ARG A 520 10.64 28.56 -9.78
CA ARG A 520 9.48 29.44 -9.63
C ARG A 520 8.19 28.64 -9.58
N SER A 521 7.15 29.21 -8.98
CA SER A 521 5.85 28.54 -8.90
C SER A 521 5.30 28.24 -10.29
N LEU A 522 4.72 27.06 -10.51
CA LEU A 522 4.09 26.73 -11.80
C LEU A 522 2.98 27.73 -12.18
N ALA A 523 2.35 28.40 -11.20
CA ALA A 523 1.39 29.48 -11.45
C ALA A 523 1.96 30.66 -12.25
N GLU A 524 3.26 30.90 -12.18
CA GLU A 524 3.89 32.00 -12.92
C GLU A 524 3.95 31.70 -14.43
N TRP A 525 3.85 30.42 -14.79
CA TRP A 525 3.85 29.94 -16.17
C TRP A 525 2.42 29.70 -16.68
N TRP A 526 1.54 29.12 -15.85
CA TRP A 526 0.21 28.65 -16.26
C TRP A 526 -0.98 29.29 -15.52
N GLY A 527 -0.73 30.21 -14.59
CA GLY A 527 -1.74 30.93 -13.81
C GLY A 527 -2.06 30.30 -12.43
N GLU A 528 -2.77 31.07 -11.60
CA GLU A 528 -3.10 30.78 -10.20
C GLU A 528 -3.58 29.35 -9.84
N PRO A 529 -4.38 28.61 -10.65
CA PRO A 529 -4.77 27.25 -10.25
C PRO A 529 -3.60 26.27 -10.13
N TYR A 530 -2.43 26.60 -10.69
CA TYR A 530 -1.26 25.73 -10.75
C TYR A 530 -0.20 25.97 -9.66
N GLY A 531 -0.35 27.00 -8.83
CA GLY A 531 0.62 27.34 -7.77
C GLY A 531 0.41 26.60 -6.44
N LYS A 532 -0.63 25.76 -6.37
CA LYS A 532 -1.06 25.07 -5.16
C LYS A 532 -0.36 23.72 -4.98
N VAL A 533 -0.51 23.15 -3.79
CA VAL A 533 -0.25 21.73 -3.57
C VAL A 533 -1.42 20.92 -4.14
N PHE A 534 -1.11 19.99 -5.03
CA PHE A 534 -2.08 19.06 -5.60
C PHE A 534 -2.21 17.84 -4.68
N PRO A 535 -3.37 17.61 -4.05
CA PRO A 535 -3.59 16.43 -3.23
C PRO A 535 -3.75 15.19 -4.10
N LYS A 536 -3.64 14.01 -3.47
CA LYS A 536 -3.99 12.73 -4.10
C LYS A 536 -5.42 12.77 -4.69
N PRO A 537 -5.58 12.63 -6.02
CA PRO A 537 -6.90 12.61 -6.65
C PRO A 537 -7.54 11.23 -6.55
N LEU A 538 -8.82 11.16 -6.91
CA LEU A 538 -9.44 9.88 -7.27
C LEU A 538 -8.91 9.43 -8.64
N ILE A 539 -8.63 8.14 -8.76
CA ILE A 539 -8.19 7.52 -10.01
C ILE A 539 -9.40 6.93 -10.71
N ASN A 540 -9.65 7.40 -11.94
CA ASN A 540 -10.74 6.95 -12.81
C ASN A 540 -12.04 6.70 -12.02
N PRO A 541 -12.62 7.73 -11.39
CA PRO A 541 -13.80 7.53 -10.56
C PRO A 541 -15.01 7.12 -11.43
N GLU A 542 -15.77 6.14 -10.95
CA GLU A 542 -17.07 5.77 -11.50
C GLU A 542 -18.19 6.17 -10.53
N GLY A 543 -19.26 6.74 -11.12
CA GLY A 543 -20.48 7.15 -10.42
C GLY A 543 -21.41 6.01 -10.04
#